data_AF-A0A183IAW6-F1
#
_entry.id   AF-A0A183IAW6-F1
#
_cell.length_a   1.000
_cell.length_b   1.000
_cell.length_c   1.000
_cell.angle_alpha   90.00
_cell.angle_beta   90.00
_cell.angle_gamma   90.00
#
_symmetry.space_group_name_H-M   'P 1'
#
loop_
_entity.id
_entity.type
_entity.pdbx_description
1 polymer ?
#
loop_
_entity_poly.entity_id
_entity_poly.type
_entity_poly.pdbx_seq_one_letter_code
_entity_poly.pdbx_strand_id
1 'polypeptide(L)'
;MPPTSSGQITVEKTPNYFVHRQVPARIHRMSPKTKLLLIVRDPSVTKKRSSKPFDKMACIDQNCTVIDTSWSAIKIGLYSKHVKRWLRYFPLQQIHIVSGERLITDPLEEIRQVERFLELRPFVRQDHFFYNSSKGFPCIMKPNHSTYHCLGKNKGRTHLPVSEITMNRLKAFYAPFNKRFYDIVGRTFDW
;
A
#
# COMPACT_ATOMS: atom_id res chain seq x y z
N MET A 1 14.93 -3.29 17.80
CA MET A 1 15.11 -2.07 16.98
C MET A 1 16.32 -1.33 17.52
N PRO A 2 17.15 -0.71 16.67
CA PRO A 2 18.29 0.07 17.16
C PRO A 2 17.81 1.23 18.06
N PRO A 3 18.62 1.64 19.06
CA PRO A 3 18.31 2.82 19.86
C PRO A 3 18.09 4.06 18.97
N THR A 4 17.17 4.93 19.38
CA THR A 4 16.80 6.14 18.64
C THR A 4 17.17 7.35 19.51
N SER A 5 17.88 8.33 18.94
CA SER A 5 18.31 9.55 19.65
C SER A 5 17.18 10.58 19.75
N SER A 6 17.35 11.59 20.61
CA SER A 6 16.42 12.73 20.69
C SER A 6 16.26 13.39 19.31
N GLY A 7 15.02 13.65 18.91
CA GLY A 7 14.67 14.22 17.61
C GLY A 7 14.54 13.22 16.45
N GLN A 8 14.88 11.94 16.65
CA GLN A 8 14.63 10.89 15.66
C GLN A 8 13.28 10.19 15.91
N ILE A 9 12.65 9.72 14.83
CA ILE A 9 11.43 8.93 14.89
C ILE A 9 11.75 7.47 14.57
N THR A 10 11.33 6.56 15.43
CA THR A 10 11.41 5.11 15.17
C THR A 10 10.22 4.68 14.31
N VAL A 11 10.48 3.93 13.24
CA VAL A 11 9.44 3.35 12.37
C VAL A 11 9.66 1.85 12.17
N GLU A 12 8.57 1.10 12.09
CA GLU A 12 8.55 -0.33 11.74
C GLU A 12 7.49 -0.54 10.65
N LYS A 13 7.67 -1.57 9.81
CA LYS A 13 6.69 -1.93 8.77
C LYS A 13 6.41 -3.43 8.73
N THR A 14 5.21 -3.78 9.18
CA THR A 14 4.62 -5.11 8.98
C THR A 14 3.31 -5.00 8.20
N PRO A 15 3.30 -5.33 6.88
CA PRO A 15 2.11 -5.17 6.03
C PRO A 15 0.84 -5.86 6.55
N ASN A 16 0.98 -7.02 7.19
CA ASN A 16 -0.16 -7.82 7.66
C ASN A 16 -0.91 -7.20 8.84
N TYR A 17 -0.33 -6.20 9.52
CA TYR A 17 -1.04 -5.48 10.58
C TYR A 17 -2.41 -4.99 10.13
N PHE A 18 -2.49 -4.44 8.91
CA PHE A 18 -3.70 -3.81 8.40
C PHE A 18 -4.92 -4.75 8.39
N VAL A 19 -4.72 -6.03 8.07
CA VAL A 19 -5.80 -7.00 7.90
C VAL A 19 -6.14 -7.78 9.18
N HIS A 20 -5.22 -7.88 10.15
CA HIS A 20 -5.46 -8.63 11.38
C HIS A 20 -6.37 -7.89 12.35
N ARG A 21 -7.39 -8.59 12.86
CA ARG A 21 -8.49 -7.97 13.65
C ARG A 21 -8.04 -7.37 14.98
N GLN A 22 -7.09 -8.01 15.65
CA GLN A 22 -6.65 -7.64 17.01
C GLN A 22 -5.59 -6.53 17.02
N VAL A 23 -4.96 -6.25 15.87
CA VAL A 23 -3.79 -5.36 15.79
C VAL A 23 -4.11 -3.90 16.16
N PRO A 24 -5.22 -3.28 15.67
CA PRO A 24 -5.55 -1.91 16.04
C PRO A 24 -5.62 -1.70 17.56
N ALA A 25 -6.31 -2.61 18.27
CA ALA A 25 -6.45 -2.56 19.73
C ALA A 25 -5.10 -2.70 20.45
N ARG A 26 -4.23 -3.59 19.97
CA ARG A 26 -2.90 -3.82 20.56
C ARG A 26 -1.98 -2.62 20.38
N ILE A 27 -1.95 -2.01 19.18
CA ILE A 27 -1.15 -0.80 18.93
C ILE A 27 -1.71 0.37 19.75
N HIS A 28 -3.04 0.53 19.80
CA HIS A 28 -3.66 1.59 20.60
C HIS A 28 -3.33 1.46 22.09
N ARG A 29 -3.31 0.23 22.63
CA ARG A 29 -2.89 -0.03 24.01
C ARG A 29 -1.42 0.33 24.26
N MET A 30 -0.55 0.08 23.29
CA MET A 30 0.86 0.46 23.38
C MET A 30 1.02 1.98 23.37
N SER A 31 0.36 2.67 22.45
CA SER A 31 0.26 4.13 22.46
C SER A 31 -0.94 4.59 21.61
N PRO A 32 -1.92 5.30 22.20
CA PRO A 32 -3.05 5.83 21.45
C PRO A 32 -2.62 6.97 20.51
N LYS A 33 -1.44 7.57 20.73
CA LYS A 33 -0.89 8.68 19.93
C LYS A 33 -0.07 8.21 18.71
N THR A 34 0.05 6.90 18.48
CA THR A 34 0.81 6.37 17.33
C THR A 34 0.24 6.92 16.01
N LYS A 35 1.11 7.47 15.17
CA LYS A 35 0.82 7.82 13.78
C LYS A 35 0.99 6.59 12.89
N LEU A 36 0.10 6.40 11.92
CA LEU A 36 0.03 5.22 11.07
C LEU A 36 0.19 5.63 9.60
N LEU A 37 1.06 4.91 8.88
CA LEU A 37 1.23 5.04 7.43
C LEU A 37 0.58 3.85 6.73
N LEU A 38 -0.41 4.11 5.87
CA LEU A 38 -1.08 3.09 5.07
C LEU A 38 -0.82 3.33 3.58
N ILE A 39 0.04 2.50 3.00
CA ILE A 39 0.29 2.50 1.55
C ILE A 39 -0.75 1.60 0.87
N VAL A 40 -1.59 2.17 0.01
CA VAL A 40 -2.62 1.48 -0.77
C VAL A 40 -2.27 1.45 -2.26
N ARG A 41 -2.84 0.50 -3.00
CA ARG A 41 -2.68 0.34 -4.45
C ARG A 41 -3.99 -0.12 -5.05
N ASP A 42 -4.13 -0.06 -6.37
CA ASP A 42 -5.29 -0.65 -7.04
C ASP A 42 -5.46 -2.13 -6.59
N PRO A 43 -6.59 -2.48 -5.92
CA PRO A 43 -6.82 -3.82 -5.41
C PRO A 43 -7.09 -4.85 -6.52
N SER A 44 -7.39 -4.40 -7.74
CA SER A 44 -7.57 -5.26 -8.91
C SER A 44 -6.23 -5.73 -9.52
N VAL A 45 -5.13 -5.01 -9.27
CA VAL A 45 -3.80 -5.35 -9.81
C VAL A 45 -3.19 -6.55 -9.07
N THR A 46 -2.94 -7.63 -9.80
CA THR A 46 -2.73 -8.97 -9.25
C THR A 46 -1.28 -9.25 -8.83
N LYS A 47 -1.00 -9.43 -7.54
CA LYS A 47 0.36 -9.75 -7.04
C LYS A 47 0.58 -11.27 -6.97
N LYS A 48 0.74 -12.00 -8.09
CA LYS A 48 0.83 -13.47 -8.01
C LYS A 48 2.25 -14.06 -8.06
N ARG A 49 2.47 -15.05 -7.18
CA ARG A 49 3.66 -15.92 -6.99
C ARG A 49 3.33 -17.43 -7.11
N SER A 50 2.14 -17.80 -7.55
CA SER A 50 1.65 -19.19 -7.54
C SER A 50 1.65 -19.77 -8.94
N SER A 51 1.94 -21.08 -9.03
CA SER A 51 1.96 -21.87 -10.27
C SER A 51 0.58 -22.01 -10.92
N LYS A 52 -0.51 -21.83 -10.16
CA LYS A 52 -1.87 -21.88 -10.70
C LYS A 52 -2.21 -20.54 -11.39
N PRO A 53 -2.98 -20.52 -12.48
CA PRO A 53 -3.49 -19.28 -13.08
C PRO A 53 -4.24 -18.42 -12.06
N PHE A 54 -4.12 -17.08 -12.16
CA PHE A 54 -4.78 -16.16 -11.21
C PHE A 54 -6.29 -16.39 -11.16
N ASP A 55 -6.90 -16.49 -12.34
CA ASP A 55 -8.33 -16.66 -12.59
C ASP A 55 -8.90 -17.84 -11.80
N LYS A 56 -8.25 -19.00 -11.85
CA LYS A 56 -8.66 -20.21 -11.12
C LYS A 56 -8.62 -20.10 -9.59
N MET A 57 -8.02 -19.04 -9.04
CA MET A 57 -7.97 -18.78 -7.60
C MET A 57 -8.80 -17.57 -7.19
N ALA A 58 -8.99 -16.61 -8.08
CA ALA A 58 -9.79 -15.43 -7.83
C ALA A 58 -11.28 -15.69 -8.00
N CYS A 59 -11.65 -16.72 -8.75
CA CYS A 59 -12.99 -17.05 -9.15
C CYS A 59 -13.39 -18.42 -8.59
N ILE A 60 -14.60 -18.54 -8.07
CA ILE A 60 -15.14 -19.83 -7.58
C ILE A 60 -15.55 -20.72 -8.76
N ASP A 61 -16.09 -20.11 -9.81
CA ASP A 61 -16.54 -20.80 -11.03
C ASP A 61 -15.59 -20.54 -12.22
N GLN A 62 -15.77 -21.32 -13.29
CA GLN A 62 -14.93 -21.25 -14.50
C GLN A 62 -15.12 -19.94 -15.30
N ASN A 63 -16.29 -19.30 -15.20
CA ASN A 63 -16.66 -18.11 -15.96
C ASN A 63 -16.41 -16.80 -15.17
N CYS A 64 -15.82 -16.91 -13.98
CA CYS A 64 -15.62 -15.82 -13.03
C CYS A 64 -16.87 -15.00 -12.74
N THR A 65 -18.02 -15.65 -12.58
CA THR A 65 -19.25 -14.96 -12.16
C THR A 65 -19.21 -14.60 -10.67
N VAL A 66 -18.57 -15.44 -9.86
CA VAL A 66 -18.40 -15.25 -8.42
C VAL A 66 -16.92 -15.14 -8.05
N ILE A 67 -16.53 -14.01 -7.46
CA ILE A 67 -15.18 -13.79 -6.90
C ILE A 67 -15.04 -14.51 -5.55
N ASP A 68 -13.96 -15.27 -5.39
CA ASP A 68 -13.61 -15.93 -4.14
C ASP A 68 -13.09 -14.92 -3.10
N THR A 69 -14.01 -14.43 -2.27
CA THR A 69 -13.68 -13.53 -1.16
C THR A 69 -13.06 -14.24 0.05
N SER A 70 -13.01 -15.57 0.05
CA SER A 70 -12.32 -16.34 1.09
C SER A 70 -10.80 -16.19 0.93
N TRP A 71 -10.32 -16.13 -0.33
CA TRP A 71 -8.91 -16.00 -0.68
C TRP A 71 -8.29 -14.71 -0.14
N SER A 72 -7.16 -14.85 0.55
CA SER A 72 -6.49 -13.74 1.24
C SER A 72 -6.03 -12.62 0.30
N ALA A 73 -5.68 -12.94 -0.95
CA ALA A 73 -5.26 -11.95 -1.94
C ALA A 73 -6.41 -11.05 -2.41
N ILE A 74 -7.66 -11.53 -2.36
CA ILE A 74 -8.84 -10.69 -2.60
C ILE A 74 -9.21 -9.94 -1.33
N LYS A 75 -9.26 -10.65 -0.20
CA LYS A 75 -9.68 -10.09 1.10
C LYS A 75 -8.81 -8.91 1.55
N ILE A 76 -7.51 -8.89 1.24
CA ILE A 76 -6.61 -7.76 1.57
C ILE A 76 -6.95 -6.47 0.81
N GLY A 77 -7.53 -6.56 -0.39
CA GLY A 77 -7.94 -5.42 -1.21
C GLY A 77 -9.23 -4.73 -0.74
N LEU A 78 -9.94 -5.30 0.24
CA LEU A 78 -11.17 -4.73 0.78
C LEU A 78 -10.87 -3.60 1.80
N TYR A 79 -10.19 -2.54 1.35
CA TYR A 79 -9.65 -1.47 2.20
C TYR A 79 -10.70 -0.82 3.08
N SER A 80 -11.89 -0.53 2.56
CA SER A 80 -12.99 0.05 3.34
C SER A 80 -13.41 -0.82 4.54
N LYS A 81 -13.34 -2.15 4.45
CA LYS A 81 -13.63 -3.04 5.59
C LYS A 81 -12.55 -2.98 6.67
N HIS A 82 -11.28 -2.88 6.26
CA HIS A 82 -10.16 -2.86 7.19
C HIS A 82 -10.02 -1.49 7.85
N VAL A 83 -10.04 -0.40 7.07
CA VAL A 83 -9.90 0.97 7.61
C VAL A 83 -11.00 1.29 8.64
N LYS A 84 -12.25 0.87 8.41
CA LYS A 84 -13.34 1.02 9.41
C LYS A 84 -13.01 0.38 10.75
N ARG A 85 -12.21 -0.69 10.78
CA ARG A 85 -11.78 -1.35 12.02
C ARG A 85 -10.71 -0.54 12.74
N TRP A 86 -9.77 0.03 11.98
CA TRP A 86 -8.73 0.91 12.52
C TRP A 86 -9.31 2.20 13.08
N LEU A 87 -10.32 2.75 12.41
CA LEU A 87 -11.02 3.98 12.84
C LEU A 87 -11.82 3.84 14.14
N ARG A 88 -12.00 2.62 14.67
CA ARG A 88 -12.55 2.41 16.02
C ARG A 88 -11.56 2.76 17.13
N TYR A 89 -10.27 2.86 16.80
CA TYR A 89 -9.19 3.07 17.76
C TYR A 89 -8.37 4.32 17.45
N PHE A 90 -8.17 4.64 16.17
CA PHE A 90 -7.38 5.78 15.75
C PHE A 90 -8.25 6.74 14.93
N PRO A 91 -8.26 8.05 15.24
CA PRO A 91 -8.91 9.03 14.38
C PRO A 91 -8.23 9.05 12.99
N LEU A 92 -8.97 9.44 11.95
CA LEU A 92 -8.46 9.45 10.58
C LEU A 92 -7.20 10.32 10.44
N GLN A 93 -7.12 11.40 11.20
CA GLN A 93 -5.98 12.32 11.26
C GLN A 93 -4.67 11.65 11.74
N GLN A 94 -4.75 10.48 12.38
CA GLN A 94 -3.57 9.66 12.74
C GLN A 94 -3.22 8.61 11.69
N ILE A 95 -3.95 8.53 10.57
CA ILE A 95 -3.72 7.55 9.51
C ILE A 95 -3.47 8.29 8.19
N HIS A 96 -2.21 8.38 7.77
CA HIS A 96 -1.89 8.97 6.48
C HIS A 96 -1.91 7.90 5.39
N ILE A 97 -2.70 8.16 4.35
CA ILE A 97 -2.87 7.26 3.20
C ILE A 97 -1.92 7.67 2.08
N VAL A 98 -0.98 6.78 1.77
CA VAL A 98 0.01 6.96 0.70
C VAL A 98 -0.47 6.22 -0.55
N SER A 99 -0.45 6.89 -1.69
CA SER A 99 -0.75 6.28 -3.00
C SER A 99 0.47 5.50 -3.49
N GLY A 100 0.34 4.18 -3.60
CA GLY A 100 1.40 3.33 -4.11
C GLY A 100 1.66 3.52 -5.61
N GLU A 101 0.66 3.95 -6.39
CA GLU A 101 0.83 4.36 -7.79
C GLU A 101 1.66 5.65 -7.88
N ARG A 102 1.32 6.68 -7.10
CA ARG A 102 2.11 7.92 -7.07
C ARG A 102 3.50 7.73 -6.48
N LEU A 103 3.69 6.80 -5.55
CA LEU A 103 5.03 6.47 -5.06
C LEU A 103 5.96 5.92 -6.17
N ILE A 104 5.40 5.45 -7.28
CA ILE A 104 6.15 5.02 -8.46
C ILE A 104 6.35 6.19 -9.43
N THR A 105 5.30 6.95 -9.73
CA THR A 105 5.32 8.00 -10.76
C THR A 105 5.84 9.36 -10.26
N ASP A 106 5.63 9.68 -8.99
CA ASP A 106 5.97 10.93 -8.31
C ASP A 106 6.35 10.66 -6.83
N PRO A 107 7.47 9.96 -6.58
CA PRO A 107 7.88 9.59 -5.24
C PRO A 107 8.20 10.80 -4.36
N LEU A 108 8.64 11.92 -4.94
CA LEU A 108 8.98 13.12 -4.19
C LEU A 108 7.76 13.68 -3.47
N GLU A 109 6.64 13.88 -4.18
CA GLU A 109 5.47 14.50 -3.55
C GLU A 109 4.78 13.57 -2.54
N GLU A 110 4.75 12.25 -2.78
CA GLU A 110 4.20 11.32 -1.79
C GLU A 110 5.09 11.26 -0.52
N ILE A 111 6.41 11.32 -0.64
CA ILE A 111 7.30 11.35 0.53
C ILE A 111 7.24 12.70 1.27
N ARG A 112 7.11 13.83 0.57
CA ARG A 112 6.90 15.14 1.21
C ARG A 112 5.61 15.19 2.03
N GLN A 113 4.53 14.57 1.55
CA GLN A 113 3.31 14.42 2.33
C GLN A 113 3.53 13.59 3.60
N VAL A 114 4.35 12.52 3.53
CA VAL A 114 4.74 11.73 4.70
C VAL A 114 5.59 12.56 5.67
N GLU A 115 6.57 13.33 5.20
CA GLU A 115 7.36 14.23 6.05
C GLU A 115 6.46 15.22 6.80
N ARG A 116 5.53 15.89 6.10
CA ARG A 116 4.55 16.80 6.71
C ARG A 116 3.68 16.10 7.76
N PHE A 117 3.14 14.93 7.44
CA PHE A 117 2.31 14.15 8.36
C PHE A 117 3.07 13.74 9.63
N LEU A 118 4.34 13.36 9.50
CA LEU A 118 5.20 13.00 10.63
C LEU A 118 5.81 14.21 11.34
N GLU A 119 5.53 15.43 10.88
CA GLU A 119 6.11 16.69 11.39
C GLU A 119 7.65 16.70 11.31
N LEU A 120 8.18 16.09 10.26
CA LEU A 120 9.61 16.09 9.96
C LEU A 120 9.99 17.37 9.21
N ARG A 121 11.22 17.84 9.44
CA ARG A 121 11.80 18.90 8.60
C ARG A 121 11.86 18.41 7.15
N PRO A 122 11.44 19.22 6.15
CA PRO A 122 11.57 18.86 4.76
C PRO A 122 13.03 18.54 4.42
N PHE A 123 13.29 17.32 3.98
CA PHE A 123 14.64 16.85 3.68
C PHE A 123 14.72 16.22 2.29
N VAL A 124 13.68 15.48 1.89
CA VAL A 124 13.66 14.76 0.62
C VAL A 124 13.49 15.72 -0.56
N ARG A 125 14.37 15.58 -1.55
CA ARG A 125 14.45 16.41 -2.76
C ARG A 125 14.45 15.55 -4.01
N GLN A 126 14.28 16.19 -5.17
CA GLN A 126 14.23 15.50 -6.46
C GLN A 126 15.52 14.74 -6.76
N ASP A 127 16.68 15.29 -6.41
CA ASP A 127 18.01 14.69 -6.60
C ASP A 127 18.26 13.46 -5.71
N HIS A 128 17.38 13.17 -4.75
CA HIS A 128 17.41 11.89 -4.02
C HIS A 128 16.74 10.75 -4.80
N PHE A 129 16.14 11.01 -5.95
CA PHE A 129 15.52 10.00 -6.80
C PHE A 129 16.12 10.00 -8.20
N PHE A 130 16.30 8.80 -8.74
CA PHE A 130 16.64 8.60 -10.15
C PHE A 130 15.78 7.48 -10.73
N TYR A 131 15.19 7.69 -11.90
CA TYR A 131 14.37 6.68 -12.55
C TYR A 131 15.24 5.71 -13.36
N ASN A 132 15.21 4.43 -13.01
CA ASN A 132 15.94 3.40 -13.75
C ASN A 132 15.02 2.78 -14.81
N SER A 133 15.19 3.16 -16.08
CA SER A 133 14.36 2.70 -17.20
C SER A 133 14.41 1.18 -17.40
N SER A 134 15.56 0.54 -17.21
CA SER A 134 15.70 -0.92 -17.30
C SER A 134 14.93 -1.65 -16.20
N LYS A 135 14.82 -1.03 -15.02
CA LYS A 135 14.03 -1.57 -13.89
C LYS A 135 12.55 -1.20 -14.00
N GLY A 136 12.23 -0.05 -14.59
CA GLY A 136 10.88 0.53 -14.64
C GLY A 136 10.41 1.14 -13.31
N PHE A 137 11.33 1.47 -12.39
CA PHE A 137 11.01 2.00 -11.07
C PHE A 137 12.04 3.06 -10.63
N PRO A 138 11.63 4.03 -9.78
CA PRO A 138 12.57 4.94 -9.15
C PRO A 138 13.52 4.21 -8.18
N CYS A 139 14.76 4.67 -8.14
CA CYS A 139 15.81 4.27 -7.22
C CYS A 139 16.24 5.47 -6.37
N ILE A 140 16.85 5.20 -5.21
CA ILE A 140 17.23 6.22 -4.23
C ILE A 140 18.70 6.59 -4.43
N MET A 141 19.01 7.87 -4.60
CA MET A 141 20.37 8.40 -4.53
C MET A 141 20.69 8.79 -3.09
N LYS A 142 21.83 8.36 -2.57
CA LYS A 142 22.24 8.73 -1.21
C LYS A 142 22.90 10.13 -1.25
N PRO A 143 22.55 11.04 -0.32
CA PRO A 143 23.04 12.43 -0.34
C PRO A 143 24.57 12.58 -0.36
N ASN A 144 25.30 11.58 0.16
CA ASN A 144 26.76 11.64 0.34
C ASN A 144 27.51 10.49 -0.38
N HIS A 145 26.83 9.73 -1.25
CA HIS A 145 27.50 8.68 -2.01
C HIS A 145 27.13 8.79 -3.49
N SER A 146 28.12 8.65 -4.38
CA SER A 146 27.93 8.45 -5.82
C SER A 146 27.27 7.11 -6.17
N THR A 147 26.66 6.44 -5.19
CA THR A 147 26.01 5.14 -5.34
C THR A 147 24.51 5.30 -5.15
N TYR A 148 23.75 4.71 -6.07
CA TYR A 148 22.31 4.61 -5.98
C TYR A 148 21.91 3.26 -5.38
N HIS A 149 20.75 3.23 -4.75
CA HIS A 149 20.13 2.01 -4.25
C HIS A 149 18.79 1.79 -4.94
N CYS A 150 18.73 0.80 -5.81
CA CYS A 150 17.48 0.27 -6.33
C CYS A 150 16.97 -0.85 -5.42
N LEU A 151 15.64 -0.95 -5.27
CA LEU A 151 15.04 -2.07 -4.58
C LEU A 151 15.45 -3.41 -5.23
N GLY A 152 15.64 -4.46 -4.42
CA GLY A 152 16.09 -5.77 -4.92
C GLY A 152 15.13 -6.44 -5.91
N LYS A 153 15.57 -7.57 -6.51
CA LYS A 153 14.84 -8.35 -7.54
C LYS A 153 13.42 -8.77 -7.11
N ASN A 154 13.16 -8.82 -5.80
CA ASN A 154 11.86 -9.16 -5.24
C ASN A 154 10.81 -8.02 -5.33
N LYS A 155 11.20 -6.84 -5.83
CA LYS A 155 10.37 -5.64 -5.95
C LYS A 155 10.31 -5.21 -7.42
N GLY A 156 9.09 -5.02 -7.93
CA GLY A 156 8.85 -4.70 -9.34
C GLY A 156 8.86 -5.93 -10.25
N ARG A 157 8.35 -7.08 -9.79
CA ARG A 157 8.27 -8.29 -10.62
C ARG A 157 7.16 -8.13 -11.67
N THR A 158 7.38 -8.69 -12.85
CA THR A 158 6.37 -8.78 -13.91
C THR A 158 5.14 -9.53 -13.40
N HIS A 159 3.98 -8.93 -13.65
CA HIS A 159 2.70 -9.53 -13.32
C HIS A 159 2.37 -10.63 -14.33
N LEU A 160 1.86 -11.77 -13.85
CA LEU A 160 1.33 -12.78 -14.76
C LEU A 160 0.10 -12.23 -15.48
N PRO A 161 -0.10 -12.55 -16.77
CA PRO A 161 -1.33 -12.19 -17.47
C PRO A 161 -2.57 -12.72 -16.73
N VAL A 162 -3.60 -11.90 -16.69
CA VAL A 162 -4.93 -12.21 -16.13
C VAL A 162 -5.90 -12.01 -17.28
N SER A 163 -6.89 -12.89 -17.43
CA SER A 163 -7.89 -12.70 -18.50
C SER A 163 -8.62 -11.38 -18.31
N GLU A 164 -8.98 -10.74 -19.42
CA GLU A 164 -9.74 -9.49 -19.41
C GLU A 164 -11.08 -9.65 -18.69
N ILE A 165 -11.74 -10.81 -18.87
CA ILE A 165 -12.96 -11.18 -18.15
C ILE A 165 -12.73 -11.12 -16.63
N THR A 166 -11.67 -11.77 -16.14
CA THR A 166 -11.35 -11.78 -14.71
C THR A 166 -10.99 -10.38 -14.20
N MET A 167 -10.21 -9.61 -14.95
CA MET A 167 -9.87 -8.23 -14.59
C MET A 167 -11.10 -7.32 -14.50
N ASN A 168 -12.01 -7.39 -15.48
CA ASN A 168 -13.25 -6.61 -15.47
C ASN A 168 -14.16 -7.02 -14.31
N ARG A 169 -14.23 -8.32 -14.00
CA ARG A 169 -14.96 -8.83 -12.82
C ARG A 169 -14.36 -8.35 -11.50
N LEU A 170 -13.03 -8.34 -11.36
CA LEU A 170 -12.36 -7.80 -10.18
C LEU A 170 -12.62 -6.30 -10.02
N LYS A 171 -12.50 -5.51 -11.09
CA LYS A 171 -12.79 -4.07 -11.06
C LYS A 171 -14.23 -3.81 -10.64
N ALA A 172 -15.19 -4.49 -11.26
CA ALA A 172 -16.61 -4.39 -10.89
C ALA A 172 -16.86 -4.82 -9.44
N PHE A 173 -16.20 -5.88 -8.97
CA PHE A 173 -16.28 -6.34 -7.59
C PHE A 173 -15.74 -5.32 -6.58
N TYR A 174 -14.58 -4.71 -6.86
CA TYR A 174 -13.95 -3.74 -5.96
C TYR A 174 -14.57 -2.35 -6.00
N ALA A 175 -15.17 -1.92 -7.12
CA ALA A 175 -15.76 -0.59 -7.30
C ALA A 175 -16.61 -0.08 -6.10
N PRO A 176 -17.60 -0.85 -5.57
CA PRO A 176 -18.37 -0.39 -4.41
C PRO A 176 -17.55 -0.29 -3.12
N PHE A 177 -16.48 -1.10 -2.97
CA PHE A 177 -15.58 -1.04 -1.82
C PHE A 177 -14.58 0.12 -1.93
N ASN A 178 -14.14 0.43 -3.15
CA ASN A 178 -13.26 1.56 -3.48
C ASN A 178 -14.00 2.87 -3.21
N LYS A 179 -15.22 3.03 -3.72
CA LYS A 179 -16.06 4.21 -3.43
C LYS A 179 -16.18 4.46 -1.93
N ARG A 180 -16.57 3.43 -1.17
CA ARG A 180 -16.66 3.51 0.30
C ARG A 180 -15.33 3.86 0.96
N PHE A 181 -14.21 3.38 0.41
CA PHE A 181 -12.89 3.71 0.94
C PHE A 181 -12.59 5.18 0.71
N TYR A 182 -12.85 5.70 -0.50
CA TYR A 182 -12.67 7.11 -0.83
C TYR A 182 -13.51 8.03 0.06
N ASP A 183 -14.78 7.68 0.25
CA ASP A 183 -15.69 8.41 1.14
C ASP A 183 -15.14 8.49 2.58
N ILE A 184 -14.57 7.38 3.08
CA ILE A 184 -14.01 7.32 4.43
C ILE A 184 -12.74 8.17 4.56
N VAL A 185 -11.83 8.10 3.58
CA VAL A 185 -10.52 8.75 3.68
C VAL A 185 -10.49 10.17 3.11
N GLY A 186 -11.60 10.62 2.51
CA GLY A 186 -11.71 11.95 1.91
C GLY A 186 -10.80 12.17 0.69
N ARG A 187 -10.40 11.09 0.01
CA ARG A 187 -9.47 11.11 -1.13
C ARG A 187 -9.85 10.02 -2.14
N THR A 188 -9.92 10.38 -3.41
CA THR A 188 -10.10 9.44 -4.51
C THR A 188 -8.75 8.95 -5.04
N PHE A 189 -8.78 7.77 -5.64
CA PHE A 189 -7.64 7.16 -6.32
C PHE A 189 -8.14 6.69 -7.69
N ASP A 190 -7.27 6.74 -8.70
CA ASP A 190 -7.59 6.36 -10.07
C ASP A 190 -7.49 4.82 -10.22
N TRP A 191 -8.45 4.10 -9.64
CA TRP A 191 -8.53 2.62 -9.63
C TRP A 191 -9.81 2.11 -10.28
#